data_AF-A0A6I1N155-F1
#
_entry.id   AF-A0A6I1N155-F1
#
_cell.length_a   1.000
_cell.length_b   1.000
_cell.length_c   1.000
_cell.angle_alpha   90.00
_cell.angle_beta   90.00
_cell.angle_gamma   90.00
#
_symmetry.space_group_name_H-M   'P 1'
#
loop_
_entity.id
_entity.type
_entity.pdbx_description
1 polymer ?
#
loop_
_entity_poly.entity_id
_entity_poly.type
_entity_poly.pdbx_seq_one_letter_code
_entity_poly.pdbx_strand_id
1 'polypeptide(L)'
;MTQATSTELTETFGPYFGSELDWSSCEILAIAKIDRKLLGLDTALYEKKWFDYRNMHPTMATYLFAHHFNRAYGDFMGECFDHKKRFMAAFKGKDVMAAREVKSFWKLRQKVDDMGMRYDFFMREAMAWCAGRGWKQPPRPAHLATQDEVLLHVSNMWELEKRAKIQWAVSARFKVQNYVGAPDQLAYEQYLISAIASRAHPKFSLHAALHQYEALRIEAAISHFPEQAIREACEISL
;
A
#
# COMPACT_ATOMS: atom_id res chain seq x y z
N MET A 1 -1.14 -1.17 -19.44
CA MET A 1 -0.79 -0.37 -18.24
C MET A 1 0.57 0.27 -18.50
N THR A 2 0.70 1.57 -18.27
CA THR A 2 2.02 2.24 -18.33
C THR A 2 2.80 1.80 -17.10
N GLN A 3 4.01 1.28 -17.32
CA GLN A 3 4.87 0.77 -16.27
C GLN A 3 5.42 1.92 -15.41
N ALA A 4 5.48 1.75 -14.09
CA ALA A 4 6.12 2.73 -13.22
C ALA A 4 7.63 2.77 -13.48
N THR A 5 8.18 3.98 -13.54
CA THR A 5 9.63 4.22 -13.69
C THR A 5 10.30 4.28 -12.32
N SER A 6 11.62 4.03 -12.25
CA SER A 6 12.35 4.13 -10.97
C SER A 6 12.22 5.53 -10.33
N THR A 7 12.28 6.58 -11.16
CA THR A 7 12.09 7.96 -10.72
C THR A 7 10.74 8.17 -10.06
N GLU A 8 9.65 7.72 -10.69
CA GLU A 8 8.30 7.84 -10.14
C GLU A 8 8.14 7.12 -8.80
N LEU A 9 8.76 5.94 -8.65
CA LEU A 9 8.71 5.16 -7.41
C LEU A 9 9.48 5.84 -6.28
N THR A 10 10.67 6.36 -6.57
CA THR A 10 11.49 7.07 -5.58
C THR A 10 10.83 8.40 -5.17
N GLU A 11 10.18 9.11 -6.08
CA GLU A 11 9.38 10.31 -5.74
C GLU A 11 8.17 9.96 -4.86
N THR A 12 7.51 8.84 -5.14
CA THR A 12 6.26 8.46 -4.45
C THR A 12 6.52 7.86 -3.06
N PHE A 13 7.50 6.97 -2.92
CA PHE A 13 7.74 6.21 -1.67
C PHE A 13 9.07 6.55 -0.97
N GLY A 14 9.86 7.44 -1.55
CA GLY A 14 11.24 7.66 -1.15
C GLY A 14 12.17 6.54 -1.62
N PRO A 15 13.48 6.69 -1.39
CA PRO A 15 14.46 5.69 -1.80
C PRO A 15 14.34 4.42 -0.95
N TYR A 16 14.27 3.26 -1.61
CA TYR A 16 14.34 1.94 -0.97
C TYR A 16 15.22 1.00 -1.80
N PHE A 17 15.73 -0.07 -1.18
CA PHE A 17 16.59 -1.01 -1.89
C PHE A 17 15.80 -1.65 -3.03
N GLY A 18 16.28 -1.53 -4.28
CA GLY A 18 15.60 -2.05 -5.46
C GLY A 18 14.64 -1.07 -6.15
N SER A 19 14.52 0.18 -5.69
CA SER A 19 13.72 1.22 -6.37
C SER A 19 14.27 1.60 -7.76
N GLU A 20 15.59 1.45 -7.95
CA GLU A 20 16.30 1.78 -9.20
C GLU A 20 16.37 0.64 -10.21
N LEU A 21 15.74 -0.50 -9.92
CA LEU A 21 15.74 -1.62 -10.87
C LEU A 21 14.87 -1.29 -12.08
N ASP A 22 15.31 -1.69 -13.27
CA ASP A 22 14.43 -1.72 -14.43
C ASP A 22 13.55 -2.99 -14.42
N TRP A 23 12.56 -3.02 -15.31
CA TRP A 23 11.61 -4.13 -15.43
C TRP A 23 12.27 -5.45 -15.85
N SER A 24 13.22 -5.43 -16.77
CA SER A 24 13.92 -6.63 -17.24
C SER A 24 14.74 -7.25 -16.10
N SER A 25 15.43 -6.42 -15.32
CA SER A 25 16.15 -6.82 -14.12
C SER A 25 15.20 -7.43 -13.09
N CYS A 26 14.01 -6.85 -12.92
CA CYS A 26 13.00 -7.37 -12.02
C CYS A 26 12.43 -8.74 -12.43
N GLU A 27 12.20 -8.95 -13.74
CA GLU A 27 11.76 -10.23 -14.32
C GLU A 27 12.81 -11.32 -14.12
N ILE A 28 14.08 -11.03 -14.44
CA ILE A 28 15.20 -11.97 -14.24
C ILE A 28 15.27 -12.42 -12.77
N LEU A 29 15.16 -11.48 -11.82
CA LEU A 29 15.17 -11.78 -10.39
C LEU A 29 13.96 -12.63 -9.97
N ALA A 30 12.76 -12.30 -10.45
CA ALA A 30 11.55 -13.04 -10.14
C ALA A 30 11.65 -14.50 -10.62
N ILE A 31 12.01 -14.71 -11.89
CA ILE A 31 12.15 -16.03 -12.50
C ILE A 31 13.24 -16.86 -11.79
N ALA A 32 14.35 -16.23 -11.41
CA ALA A 32 15.46 -16.92 -10.77
C ALA A 32 15.17 -17.34 -9.31
N LYS A 33 14.29 -16.64 -8.60
CA LYS A 33 14.12 -16.81 -7.14
C LYS A 33 12.76 -17.35 -6.72
N ILE A 34 11.73 -17.19 -7.54
CA ILE A 34 10.35 -17.46 -7.16
C ILE A 34 9.76 -18.56 -8.05
N ASP A 35 9.08 -19.51 -7.42
CA ASP A 35 8.48 -20.63 -8.13
C ASP A 35 7.39 -20.14 -9.09
N ARG A 36 7.35 -20.67 -10.32
CA ARG A 36 6.40 -20.24 -11.37
C ARG A 36 4.93 -20.27 -10.93
N LYS A 37 4.54 -21.25 -10.11
CA LYS A 37 3.18 -21.33 -9.54
C LYS A 37 2.86 -20.15 -8.63
N LEU A 38 3.84 -19.71 -7.83
CA LEU A 38 3.69 -18.58 -6.92
C LEU A 38 3.68 -17.26 -7.71
N LEU A 39 4.52 -17.12 -8.72
CA LEU A 39 4.50 -15.98 -9.65
C LEU A 39 3.15 -15.84 -10.37
N GLY A 40 2.57 -16.96 -10.80
CA GLY A 40 1.29 -16.95 -11.51
C GLY A 40 0.11 -16.36 -10.71
N LEU A 41 0.22 -16.28 -9.38
CA LEU A 41 -0.81 -15.65 -8.55
C LEU A 41 -0.84 -14.12 -8.70
N ASP A 42 0.27 -13.49 -9.09
CA ASP A 42 0.36 -12.03 -9.20
C ASP A 42 -0.59 -11.42 -10.23
N THR A 43 -0.92 -12.16 -11.29
CA THR A 43 -1.81 -11.69 -12.35
C THR A 43 -3.16 -11.22 -11.80
N ALA A 44 -3.76 -11.98 -10.89
CA ALA A 44 -5.05 -11.64 -10.29
C ALA A 44 -4.94 -10.51 -9.25
N LEU A 45 -3.74 -10.25 -8.72
CA LEU A 45 -3.54 -9.24 -7.68
C LEU A 45 -3.49 -7.83 -8.23
N TYR A 46 -3.24 -7.62 -9.52
CA TYR A 46 -3.23 -6.28 -10.14
C TYR A 46 -4.55 -5.53 -9.99
N GLU A 47 -5.67 -6.24 -9.91
CA GLU A 47 -7.00 -5.64 -9.74
C GLU A 47 -7.37 -5.42 -8.25
N LYS A 48 -6.66 -6.09 -7.34
CA LYS A 48 -6.97 -6.12 -5.90
C LYS A 48 -6.06 -5.24 -5.07
N LYS A 49 -4.76 -5.23 -5.39
CA LYS A 49 -3.75 -4.51 -4.62
C LYS A 49 -4.06 -3.02 -4.57
N TRP A 50 -3.54 -2.40 -3.50
CA TRP A 50 -3.63 -0.98 -3.30
C TRP A 50 -3.13 -0.22 -4.55
N PHE A 51 -3.84 0.85 -4.92
CA PHE A 51 -3.74 1.50 -6.23
C PHE A 51 -2.31 1.88 -6.61
N ASP A 52 -1.57 2.44 -5.66
CA ASP A 52 -0.16 2.83 -5.79
C ASP A 52 0.77 1.70 -6.25
N TYR A 53 0.42 0.43 -5.98
CA TYR A 53 1.26 -0.73 -6.29
C TYR A 53 0.88 -1.39 -7.61
N ARG A 54 -0.18 -0.94 -8.28
CA ARG A 54 -0.72 -1.58 -9.50
C ARG A 54 0.25 -1.49 -10.68
N ASN A 55 1.05 -0.43 -10.76
CA ASN A 55 2.06 -0.29 -11.82
C ASN A 55 3.45 -0.75 -11.42
N MET A 56 3.61 -1.34 -10.23
CA MET A 56 4.87 -1.94 -9.82
C MET A 56 4.97 -3.37 -10.33
N HIS A 57 6.16 -3.73 -10.81
CA HIS A 57 6.53 -5.13 -10.98
C HIS A 57 6.53 -5.84 -9.60
N PRO A 58 6.08 -7.11 -9.48
CA PRO A 58 6.00 -7.83 -8.20
C PRO A 58 7.31 -7.85 -7.39
N THR A 59 8.46 -7.94 -8.06
CA THR A 59 9.80 -7.79 -7.45
C THR A 59 9.98 -6.42 -6.77
N MET A 60 9.65 -5.32 -7.45
CA MET A 60 9.72 -3.96 -6.87
C MET A 60 8.76 -3.81 -5.69
N ALA A 61 7.54 -4.32 -5.83
CA ALA A 61 6.56 -4.33 -4.75
C ALA A 61 7.07 -5.13 -3.55
N THR A 62 7.75 -6.26 -3.76
CA THR A 62 8.36 -7.07 -2.70
C THR A 62 9.51 -6.33 -2.00
N TYR A 63 10.31 -5.56 -2.73
CA TYR A 63 11.32 -4.69 -2.13
C TYR A 63 10.72 -3.56 -1.28
N LEU A 64 9.68 -2.88 -1.78
CA LEU A 64 8.95 -1.86 -1.02
C LEU A 64 8.30 -2.48 0.24
N PHE A 65 7.74 -3.68 0.09
CA PHE A 65 7.18 -4.44 1.20
C PHE A 65 8.22 -4.76 2.28
N ALA A 66 9.42 -5.19 1.87
CA ALA A 66 10.54 -5.45 2.77
C ALA A 66 11.07 -4.18 3.44
N HIS A 67 11.03 -3.04 2.75
CA HIS A 67 11.34 -1.73 3.32
C HIS A 67 10.41 -1.40 4.49
N HIS A 68 9.08 -1.51 4.29
CA HIS A 68 8.10 -1.28 5.36
C HIS A 68 8.22 -2.32 6.49
N PHE A 69 8.52 -3.58 6.17
CA PHE A 69 8.77 -4.60 7.18
C PHE A 69 9.97 -4.24 8.07
N ASN A 70 11.10 -3.85 7.48
CA ASN A 70 12.30 -3.47 8.25
C ASN A 70 12.05 -2.27 9.16
N ARG A 71 11.28 -1.28 8.68
CA ARG A 71 10.88 -0.13 9.50
C ARG A 71 10.05 -0.55 10.71
N ALA A 72 8.99 -1.34 10.48
CA ALA A 72 8.11 -1.80 11.55
C ALA A 72 8.81 -2.79 12.50
N TYR A 73 9.76 -3.59 12.00
CA TYR A 73 10.64 -4.43 12.81
C TYR A 73 11.49 -3.58 13.77
N GLY A 74 12.09 -2.50 13.26
CA GLY A 74 12.83 -1.55 14.10
C GLY A 74 11.96 -0.95 15.19
N ASP A 75 10.75 -0.52 14.84
CA ASP A 75 9.79 0.04 15.81
C ASP A 75 9.44 -0.98 16.90
N PHE A 76 9.13 -2.23 16.53
CA PHE A 76 8.93 -3.34 17.47
C PHE A 76 10.13 -3.54 18.38
N MET A 77 11.35 -3.55 17.84
CA MET A 77 12.57 -3.73 18.63
C MET A 77 12.79 -2.60 19.62
N GLY A 78 12.48 -1.38 19.20
CA GLY A 78 12.54 -0.17 20.03
C GLY A 78 11.56 -0.20 21.19
N GLU A 79 10.34 -0.67 20.93
CA GLU A 79 9.25 -0.73 21.91
C GLU A 79 9.41 -1.91 22.89
N CYS A 80 9.71 -3.11 22.39
CA CYS A 80 9.70 -4.33 23.19
C CYS A 80 11.01 -4.58 23.96
N PHE A 81 12.12 -3.95 23.56
CA PHE A 81 13.43 -4.22 24.17
C PHE A 81 14.19 -2.97 24.58
N ASP A 82 14.62 -2.17 23.62
CA ASP A 82 15.42 -0.97 23.84
C ASP A 82 15.33 -0.10 22.60
N HIS A 83 15.04 1.19 22.79
CA HIS A 83 14.98 2.19 21.73
C HIS A 83 16.23 2.17 20.82
N LYS A 84 17.42 1.90 21.36
CA LYS A 84 18.66 1.80 20.57
C LYS A 84 18.65 0.67 19.54
N LYS A 85 17.83 -0.36 19.75
CA LYS A 85 17.67 -1.49 18.83
C LYS A 85 16.74 -1.18 17.66
N ARG A 86 16.16 0.02 17.59
CA ARG A 86 15.32 0.47 16.47
C ARG A 86 16.02 0.42 15.12
N PHE A 87 17.33 0.56 15.09
CA PHE A 87 18.13 0.53 13.86
C PHE A 87 18.58 -0.87 13.45
N MET A 88 18.12 -1.92 14.13
CA MET A 88 18.38 -3.31 13.74
C MET A 88 17.59 -3.68 12.49
N ALA A 89 18.26 -4.32 11.52
CA ALA A 89 17.61 -4.86 10.34
C ALA A 89 16.98 -6.23 10.65
N ALA A 90 15.83 -6.51 10.03
CA ALA A 90 15.13 -7.79 10.23
C ALA A 90 15.84 -8.99 9.60
N PHE A 91 16.61 -8.76 8.54
CA PHE A 91 17.36 -9.79 7.83
C PHE A 91 18.76 -9.28 7.47
N LYS A 92 19.66 -10.22 7.18
CA LYS A 92 21.05 -9.91 6.83
C LYS A 92 21.12 -9.29 5.44
N GLY A 93 21.77 -8.13 5.33
CA GLY A 93 21.92 -7.39 4.08
C GLY A 93 20.72 -6.48 3.81
N LYS A 94 20.66 -5.92 2.59
CA LYS A 94 19.57 -5.04 2.13
C LYS A 94 18.68 -5.68 1.05
N ASP A 95 19.20 -6.71 0.40
CA ASP A 95 18.54 -7.40 -0.70
C ASP A 95 17.61 -8.51 -0.20
N VAL A 96 16.30 -8.27 -0.27
CA VAL A 96 15.29 -9.27 0.08
C VAL A 96 15.24 -10.44 -0.91
N MET A 97 15.61 -10.24 -2.17
CA MET A 97 15.64 -11.30 -3.20
C MET A 97 16.82 -12.25 -2.99
N ALA A 98 17.87 -11.80 -2.32
CA ALA A 98 18.97 -12.64 -1.84
C ALA A 98 18.71 -13.25 -0.44
N ALA A 99 17.68 -12.80 0.28
CA ALA A 99 17.39 -13.28 1.63
C ALA A 99 16.86 -14.72 1.62
N ARG A 100 17.22 -15.49 2.65
CA ARG A 100 16.74 -16.88 2.86
C ARG A 100 15.21 -16.97 2.89
N GLU A 101 14.55 -15.90 3.32
CA GLU A 101 13.09 -15.84 3.50
C GLU A 101 12.35 -15.13 2.36
N VAL A 102 13.00 -14.96 1.19
CA VAL A 102 12.39 -14.29 0.03
C VAL A 102 10.99 -14.84 -0.29
N LYS A 103 10.80 -16.17 -0.23
CA LYS A 103 9.50 -16.80 -0.49
C LYS A 103 8.44 -16.43 0.55
N SER A 104 8.84 -16.23 1.81
CA SER A 104 7.93 -15.83 2.89
C SER A 104 7.51 -14.37 2.72
N PHE A 105 8.44 -13.48 2.35
CA PHE A 105 8.12 -12.09 1.98
C PHE A 105 7.17 -12.03 0.79
N TRP A 106 7.46 -12.81 -0.27
CA TRP A 106 6.63 -12.84 -1.47
C TRP A 106 5.19 -13.27 -1.16
N LYS A 107 5.02 -14.38 -0.43
CA LYS A 107 3.71 -14.90 -0.02
C LYS A 107 2.94 -13.93 0.86
N LEU A 108 3.62 -13.31 1.84
CA LEU A 108 2.97 -12.35 2.72
C LEU A 108 2.53 -11.12 1.94
N ARG A 109 3.38 -10.57 1.06
CA ARG A 109 3.01 -9.46 0.17
C ARG A 109 1.80 -9.81 -0.68
N GLN A 110 1.77 -10.99 -1.31
CA GLN A 110 0.61 -11.44 -2.09
C GLN A 110 -0.69 -11.46 -1.26
N LYS A 111 -0.60 -11.88 0.00
CA LYS A 111 -1.75 -11.88 0.92
C LYS A 111 -2.22 -10.46 1.23
N VAL A 112 -1.30 -9.54 1.48
CA VAL A 112 -1.62 -8.12 1.73
C VAL A 112 -2.19 -7.42 0.49
N ASP A 113 -1.64 -7.75 -0.69
CA ASP A 113 -2.14 -7.30 -1.99
C ASP A 113 -3.58 -7.79 -2.24
N ASP A 114 -3.87 -9.06 -1.94
CA ASP A 114 -5.22 -9.62 -2.06
C ASP A 114 -6.23 -8.92 -1.14
N MET A 115 -5.78 -8.46 0.03
CA MET A 115 -6.57 -7.66 0.97
C MET A 115 -6.70 -6.18 0.59
N GLY A 116 -6.02 -5.71 -0.46
CA GLY A 116 -6.10 -4.33 -0.94
C GLY A 116 -5.59 -3.28 0.07
N MET A 117 -4.64 -3.67 0.93
CA MET A 117 -4.10 -2.81 1.99
C MET A 117 -2.78 -2.15 1.60
N ARG A 118 -2.49 -1.00 2.22
CA ARG A 118 -1.15 -0.42 2.14
C ARG A 118 -0.15 -1.21 2.96
N TYR A 119 1.07 -1.31 2.46
CA TYR A 119 2.16 -2.06 3.10
C TYR A 119 2.60 -1.42 4.42
N ASP A 120 2.67 -0.09 4.48
CA ASP A 120 3.02 0.65 5.70
C ASP A 120 2.02 0.38 6.83
N PHE A 121 0.72 0.43 6.50
CA PHE A 121 -0.37 0.18 7.42
C PHE A 121 -0.31 -1.26 7.94
N PHE A 122 -0.28 -2.24 7.04
CA PHE A 122 -0.25 -3.65 7.42
C PHE A 122 0.92 -3.96 8.36
N MET A 123 2.13 -3.50 8.02
CA MET A 123 3.32 -3.77 8.82
C MET A 123 3.26 -3.15 10.21
N ARG A 124 2.81 -1.90 10.30
CA ARG A 124 2.69 -1.20 11.57
C ARG A 124 1.66 -1.90 12.48
N GLU A 125 0.46 -2.15 11.97
CA GLU A 125 -0.62 -2.75 12.78
C GLU A 125 -0.30 -4.20 13.17
N ALA A 126 0.27 -4.99 12.25
CA ALA A 126 0.65 -6.37 12.54
C ALA A 126 1.74 -6.47 13.61
N MET A 127 2.77 -5.62 13.53
CA MET A 127 3.85 -5.58 14.52
C MET A 127 3.35 -5.06 15.88
N ALA A 128 2.54 -4.00 15.88
CA ALA A 128 1.95 -3.44 17.10
C ALA A 128 1.06 -4.46 17.81
N TRP A 129 0.26 -5.24 17.07
CA TRP A 129 -0.53 -6.32 17.64
C TRP A 129 0.34 -7.39 18.31
N CYS A 130 1.46 -7.79 17.67
CA CYS A 130 2.38 -8.75 18.25
C CYS A 130 3.05 -8.20 19.53
N ALA A 131 3.49 -6.94 19.50
CA ALA A 131 4.09 -6.26 20.64
C ALA A 131 3.11 -6.17 21.82
N GLY A 132 1.87 -5.72 21.56
CA GLY A 132 0.81 -5.61 22.56
C GLY A 132 0.41 -6.95 23.20
N ARG A 133 0.71 -8.08 22.53
CA ARG A 133 0.52 -9.43 23.09
C ARG A 133 1.78 -10.01 23.74
N GLY A 134 2.80 -9.19 23.99
CA GLY A 134 3.99 -9.58 24.74
C GLY A 134 4.89 -10.55 23.97
N TRP A 135 4.87 -10.52 22.63
CA TRP A 135 5.81 -11.31 21.84
C TRP A 135 7.24 -10.90 22.17
N LYS A 136 8.05 -11.87 22.60
CA LYS A 136 9.46 -11.63 22.97
C LYS A 136 10.40 -11.61 21.79
N GLN A 137 9.92 -11.84 20.57
CA GLN A 137 10.69 -11.83 19.34
C GLN A 137 9.81 -11.24 18.24
N PRO A 138 10.36 -10.41 17.35
CA PRO A 138 9.60 -9.90 16.22
C PRO A 138 9.09 -11.06 15.36
N PRO A 139 7.84 -10.99 14.88
CA PRO A 139 7.29 -12.01 14.01
C PRO A 139 8.08 -12.07 12.70
N ARG A 140 8.32 -13.29 12.20
CA ARG A 140 8.88 -13.53 10.87
C ARG A 140 7.77 -13.34 9.83
N PRO A 141 8.08 -13.04 8.55
CA PRO A 141 7.04 -12.90 7.53
C PRO A 141 6.12 -14.12 7.40
N ALA A 142 6.68 -15.32 7.60
CA ALA A 142 5.90 -16.55 7.61
C ALA A 142 4.86 -16.59 8.75
N HIS A 143 5.20 -16.12 9.95
CA HIS A 143 4.27 -16.07 11.08
C HIS A 143 3.10 -15.11 10.80
N LEU A 144 3.40 -13.93 10.22
CA LEU A 144 2.35 -12.98 9.84
C LEU A 144 1.44 -13.52 8.73
N ALA A 145 1.95 -14.41 7.86
CA ALA A 145 1.15 -14.99 6.79
C ALA A 145 0.21 -16.09 7.26
N THR A 146 0.57 -16.83 8.32
CA THR A 146 -0.17 -17.99 8.81
C THR A 146 -1.01 -17.72 10.05
N GLN A 147 -0.76 -16.63 10.78
CA GLN A 147 -1.50 -16.32 11.99
C GLN A 147 -2.81 -15.59 11.67
N ASP A 148 -3.91 -16.35 11.59
CA ASP A 148 -5.22 -15.81 11.21
C ASP A 148 -5.74 -14.72 12.16
N GLU A 149 -5.39 -14.78 13.46
CA GLU A 149 -5.73 -13.72 14.42
C GLU A 149 -5.12 -12.37 14.06
N VAL A 150 -3.85 -12.36 13.60
CA VAL A 150 -3.17 -11.12 13.18
C VAL A 150 -3.86 -10.56 11.95
N LEU A 151 -4.15 -11.42 10.98
CA LEU A 151 -4.76 -11.01 9.72
C LEU A 151 -6.19 -10.49 9.91
N LEU A 152 -6.98 -11.16 10.75
CA LEU A 152 -8.31 -10.70 11.13
C LEU A 152 -8.25 -9.37 11.86
N HIS A 153 -7.32 -9.22 12.81
CA HIS A 153 -7.13 -7.96 13.51
C HIS A 153 -6.78 -6.81 12.56
N VAL A 154 -5.74 -6.97 11.74
CA VAL A 154 -5.28 -5.94 10.81
C VAL A 154 -6.37 -5.63 9.78
N SER A 155 -7.16 -6.63 9.34
CA SER A 155 -8.31 -6.39 8.48
C SER A 155 -9.38 -5.53 9.13
N ASN A 156 -9.72 -5.81 10.39
CA ASN A 156 -10.68 -4.98 11.12
C ASN A 156 -10.15 -3.56 11.31
N MET A 157 -8.86 -3.41 11.64
CA MET A 157 -8.22 -2.11 11.77
C MET A 157 -8.22 -1.34 10.45
N TRP A 158 -8.03 -2.02 9.31
CA TRP A 158 -8.10 -1.39 8.00
C TRP A 158 -9.50 -0.87 7.66
N GLU A 159 -10.55 -1.64 7.98
CA GLU A 159 -11.92 -1.16 7.82
C GLU A 159 -12.22 0.04 8.72
N LEU A 160 -11.72 0.03 9.96
CA LEU A 160 -11.83 1.19 10.85
C LEU A 160 -11.08 2.40 10.31
N GLU A 161 -9.87 2.21 9.78
CA GLU A 161 -9.04 3.27 9.18
C GLU A 161 -9.76 3.89 7.96
N LYS A 162 -10.32 3.06 7.08
CA LYS A 162 -11.14 3.51 5.94
C LYS A 162 -12.40 4.25 6.40
N ARG A 163 -13.03 3.84 7.49
CA ARG A 163 -14.18 4.58 8.08
C ARG A 163 -13.76 5.87 8.76
N ALA A 164 -12.58 5.94 9.36
CA ALA A 164 -12.09 7.12 10.03
C ALA A 164 -11.68 8.21 9.03
N LYS A 165 -10.97 7.83 7.95
CA LYS A 165 -10.50 8.78 6.93
C LYS A 165 -10.44 8.13 5.54
N ILE A 166 -10.52 8.97 4.51
CA ILE A 166 -10.31 8.49 3.14
C ILE A 166 -8.84 8.14 2.97
N GLN A 167 -8.59 6.99 2.33
CA GLN A 167 -7.24 6.56 2.01
C GLN A 167 -6.90 7.07 0.62
N TRP A 168 -5.92 7.94 0.52
CA TRP A 168 -5.52 8.53 -0.76
C TRP A 168 -4.33 7.78 -1.33
N ALA A 169 -4.35 7.53 -2.63
CA ALA A 169 -3.16 7.12 -3.39
C ALA A 169 -2.17 8.29 -3.43
N VAL A 170 -0.88 7.97 -3.38
CA VAL A 170 0.20 8.97 -3.34
C VAL A 170 0.81 9.20 -4.73
N SER A 171 0.78 8.19 -5.60
CA SER A 171 1.35 8.28 -6.95
C SER A 171 0.68 9.40 -7.76
N ALA A 172 1.52 10.18 -8.45
CA ALA A 172 1.09 11.25 -9.34
C ALA A 172 0.15 10.74 -10.44
N ARG A 173 0.19 9.46 -10.81
CA ARG A 173 -0.72 8.84 -11.76
C ARG A 173 -2.19 9.01 -11.41
N PHE A 174 -2.53 9.06 -10.12
CA PHE A 174 -3.90 9.16 -9.64
C PHE A 174 -4.36 10.61 -9.44
N LYS A 175 -3.55 11.58 -9.87
CA LYS A 175 -3.93 12.99 -9.94
C LYS A 175 -4.74 13.27 -11.20
N VAL A 176 -5.70 14.18 -11.11
CA VAL A 176 -6.57 14.61 -12.21
C VAL A 176 -5.77 15.06 -13.43
N GLN A 177 -4.69 15.79 -13.24
CA GLN A 177 -3.81 16.27 -14.31
C GLN A 177 -3.17 15.14 -15.14
N ASN A 178 -3.01 13.95 -14.56
CA ASN A 178 -2.40 12.78 -15.20
C ASN A 178 -3.45 11.73 -15.62
N TYR A 179 -4.74 12.09 -15.59
CA TYR A 179 -5.83 11.19 -15.95
C TYR A 179 -5.82 10.90 -17.46
N VAL A 180 -5.83 9.61 -17.80
CA VAL A 180 -5.89 9.13 -19.19
C VAL A 180 -7.02 8.11 -19.40
N GLY A 181 -7.90 7.94 -18.41
CA GLY A 181 -9.02 6.99 -18.48
C GLY A 181 -8.60 5.52 -18.40
N ALA A 182 -7.44 5.22 -17.80
CA ALA A 182 -6.99 3.85 -17.65
C ALA A 182 -7.86 3.05 -16.64
N PRO A 183 -8.00 1.72 -16.78
CA PRO A 183 -8.86 0.92 -15.90
C PRO A 183 -8.56 1.05 -14.40
N ASP A 184 -7.29 1.21 -14.04
CA ASP A 184 -6.85 1.41 -12.66
C ASP A 184 -7.21 2.80 -12.11
N GLN A 185 -7.17 3.84 -12.96
CA GLN A 185 -7.62 5.19 -12.60
C GLN A 185 -9.14 5.21 -12.41
N LEU A 186 -9.90 4.56 -13.28
CA LEU A 186 -11.36 4.40 -13.14
C LEU A 186 -11.72 3.65 -11.85
N ALA A 187 -10.99 2.57 -11.53
CA ALA A 187 -11.19 1.83 -10.29
C ALA A 187 -10.89 2.68 -9.05
N TYR A 188 -9.85 3.52 -9.10
CA TYR A 188 -9.52 4.44 -8.01
C TYR A 188 -10.59 5.54 -7.86
N GLU A 189 -11.06 6.12 -8.97
CA GLU A 189 -12.13 7.11 -8.97
C GLU A 189 -13.42 6.53 -8.35
N GLN A 190 -13.79 5.31 -8.73
CA GLN A 190 -14.93 4.60 -8.14
C GLN A 190 -14.76 4.33 -6.64
N TYR A 191 -13.54 3.97 -6.22
CA TYR A 191 -13.21 3.81 -4.80
C TYR A 191 -13.42 5.12 -4.03
N LEU A 192 -12.92 6.25 -4.56
CA LEU A 192 -13.08 7.56 -3.94
C LEU A 192 -14.54 7.98 -3.86
N ILE A 193 -15.30 7.83 -4.95
CA ILE A 193 -16.74 8.13 -4.98
C ILE A 193 -17.46 7.36 -3.88
N SER A 194 -17.22 6.05 -3.80
CA SER A 194 -17.84 5.19 -2.77
C SER A 194 -17.44 5.61 -1.36
N ALA A 195 -16.15 5.92 -1.14
CA ALA A 195 -15.63 6.35 0.15
C ALA A 195 -16.16 7.71 0.60
N ILE A 196 -16.33 8.66 -0.33
CA ILE A 196 -16.88 10.00 -0.08
C ILE A 196 -18.39 9.92 0.17
N ALA A 197 -19.12 9.15 -0.63
CA ALA A 197 -20.57 8.97 -0.48
C ALA A 197 -20.96 8.33 0.85
N SER A 198 -20.08 7.50 1.42
CA SER A 198 -20.29 6.88 2.74
C SER A 198 -20.17 7.85 3.93
N ARG A 199 -19.75 9.11 3.70
CA ARG A 199 -19.53 10.10 4.76
C ARG A 199 -20.84 10.78 5.17
N ALA A 200 -20.95 11.11 6.46
CA ALA A 200 -22.08 11.90 6.98
C ALA A 200 -22.15 13.30 6.34
N HIS A 201 -21.00 13.90 6.04
CA HIS A 201 -20.89 15.20 5.38
C HIS A 201 -19.94 15.12 4.17
N PRO A 202 -20.41 14.63 3.01
CA PRO A 202 -19.57 14.40 1.84
C PRO A 202 -18.82 15.63 1.34
N LYS A 203 -19.36 16.84 1.54
CA LYS A 203 -18.77 18.11 1.09
C LYS A 203 -17.32 18.34 1.51
N PHE A 204 -16.95 17.98 2.75
CA PHE A 204 -15.57 18.17 3.23
C PHE A 204 -14.61 17.22 2.51
N SER A 205 -15.05 15.99 2.29
CA SER A 205 -14.28 14.99 1.55
C SER A 205 -14.23 15.28 0.04
N LEU A 206 -15.30 15.84 -0.52
CA LEU A 206 -15.33 16.35 -1.90
C LEU A 206 -14.35 17.50 -2.07
N HIS A 207 -14.37 18.49 -1.16
CA HIS A 207 -13.42 19.59 -1.20
C HIS A 207 -11.98 19.07 -1.18
N ALA A 208 -11.66 18.15 -0.26
CA ALA A 208 -10.35 17.53 -0.19
C ALA A 208 -10.01 16.78 -1.50
N ALA A 209 -10.94 16.02 -2.07
CA ALA A 209 -10.73 15.26 -3.31
C ALA A 209 -10.47 16.16 -4.53
N LEU A 210 -11.19 17.28 -4.63
CA LEU A 210 -11.14 18.21 -5.76
C LEU A 210 -9.94 19.17 -5.67
N HIS A 211 -9.67 19.72 -4.49
CA HIS A 211 -8.73 20.85 -4.35
C HIS A 211 -7.43 20.49 -3.61
N GLN A 212 -7.50 19.67 -2.57
CA GLN A 212 -6.32 19.35 -1.76
C GLN A 212 -5.50 18.21 -2.36
N TYR A 213 -6.19 17.12 -2.71
CA TYR A 213 -5.58 15.91 -3.26
C TYR A 213 -5.67 15.85 -4.77
N GLU A 214 -6.53 16.65 -5.41
CA GLU A 214 -6.72 16.69 -6.86
C GLU A 214 -6.83 15.27 -7.46
N ALA A 215 -7.60 14.42 -6.77
CA ALA A 215 -7.67 12.97 -7.00
C ALA A 215 -9.01 12.54 -7.61
N LEU A 216 -9.98 13.45 -7.69
CA LEU A 216 -11.30 13.22 -8.27
C LEU A 216 -11.57 14.28 -9.34
N ARG A 217 -11.97 13.84 -10.53
CA ARG A 217 -12.36 14.77 -11.60
C ARG A 217 -13.71 15.41 -11.31
N ILE A 218 -13.88 16.67 -11.71
CA ILE A 218 -15.13 17.41 -11.46
C ILE A 218 -16.32 16.78 -12.20
N GLU A 219 -16.11 16.23 -13.40
CA GLU A 219 -17.14 15.56 -14.20
C GLU A 219 -17.64 14.30 -13.50
N ALA A 220 -16.72 13.55 -12.87
CA ALA A 220 -17.06 12.37 -12.09
C ALA A 220 -17.81 12.76 -10.82
N ALA A 221 -17.43 13.85 -10.16
CA ALA A 221 -18.14 14.37 -9.00
C ALA A 221 -19.58 14.80 -9.35
N ILE A 222 -19.77 15.57 -10.44
CA ILE A 222 -21.10 16.00 -10.93
C ILE A 222 -22.01 14.82 -11.24
N SER A 223 -21.45 13.74 -11.75
CA SER A 223 -22.23 12.56 -12.13
C SER A 223 -22.72 11.73 -10.93
N HIS A 224 -22.08 11.85 -9.76
CA HIS A 224 -22.33 10.96 -8.61
C HIS A 224 -22.83 11.67 -7.35
N PHE A 225 -22.65 12.99 -7.24
CA PHE A 225 -23.03 13.76 -6.05
C PHE A 225 -24.07 14.83 -6.39
N PRO A 226 -24.99 15.15 -5.45
CA PRO A 226 -25.95 16.24 -5.63
C PRO A 226 -25.24 17.58 -5.87
N GLU A 227 -25.80 18.40 -6.75
CA GLU A 227 -25.23 19.71 -7.11
C GLU A 227 -24.95 20.59 -5.88
N GLN A 228 -25.85 20.58 -4.89
CA GLN A 228 -25.66 21.31 -3.64
C GLN A 228 -24.38 20.89 -2.91
N ALA A 229 -24.10 19.58 -2.80
CA ALA A 229 -22.92 19.10 -2.10
C ALA A 229 -21.62 19.51 -2.81
N ILE A 230 -21.67 19.62 -4.15
CA ILE A 230 -20.54 20.06 -4.98
C ILE A 230 -20.33 21.57 -4.83
N ARG A 231 -21.40 22.37 -4.89
CA ARG A 231 -21.33 23.82 -4.65
C ARG A 231 -20.75 24.12 -3.27
N GLU A 232 -21.28 23.47 -2.24
CA GLU A 232 -20.76 23.61 -0.88
C GLU A 232 -19.28 23.19 -0.78
N ALA A 233 -18.84 22.15 -1.50
CA ALA A 233 -17.44 21.73 -1.52
C ALA A 233 -16.52 22.79 -2.16
N CYS A 234 -16.96 23.45 -3.24
CA CYS A 234 -16.20 24.50 -3.91
C CYS A 234 -16.13 25.81 -3.12
N GLU A 235 -17.11 26.08 -2.24
CA GLU A 235 -17.20 27.30 -1.43
C GLU A 235 -16.44 27.21 -0.10
N ILE A 236 -15.99 26.02 0.31
CA ILE A 236 -15.19 25.84 1.53
C ILE A 236 -13.86 26.58 1.37
N SER A 237 -13.70 27.68 2.11
CA SER A 237 -12.41 28.31 2.39
C SER A 237 -11.87 27.75 3.70
N LEU A 238 -10.77 27.01 3.64
CA LEU A 238 -10.03 26.50 4.81
C LEU A 238 -8.95 27.50 5.25
#